data_AF-A0A9D4MGH0-F1
#
_entry.id   AF-A0A9D4MGH0-F1
#
_cell.length_a   1.000
_cell.length_b   1.000
_cell.length_c   1.000
_cell.angle_alpha   90.00
_cell.angle_beta   90.00
_cell.angle_gamma   90.00
#
_symmetry.space_group_name_H-M   'P 1'
#
loop_
_entity.id
_entity.type
_entity.pdbx_description
1 polymer ?
#
loop_
_entity_poly.entity_id
_entity_poly.type
_entity_poly.pdbx_seq_one_letter_code
_entity_poly.pdbx_strand_id
1 'polypeptide(L)'
;MYPDAFKCITQSCKNVAGFDGNTNTYATPSLALKIGTTLQKCLKILISKGIETNNRDLQTRAEELSKLFEINWTDDVSSNALRTLHEAKQNSQKGLLPLSNDVKVMSEYLRHEAETHENTLQGSASDCEKRQAWHKLSEICLCQTILFNRRRSGEVSKMTVEEY
;
A
#
# COMPACT_ATOMS: atom_id res chain seq x y z
N MET A 1 12.58 -28.26 -18.76
CA MET A 1 11.31 -27.60 -19.15
C MET A 1 10.49 -27.39 -17.88
N TYR A 2 10.89 -26.43 -17.03
CA TYR A 2 10.33 -26.18 -15.69
C TYR A 2 9.95 -24.71 -15.44
N PRO A 3 10.65 -23.72 -16.05
CA PRO A 3 10.20 -22.32 -16.03
C PRO A 3 8.81 -22.13 -16.65
N ASP A 4 8.44 -22.98 -17.61
CA ASP A 4 7.17 -22.84 -18.36
C ASP A 4 5.95 -23.16 -17.50
N ALA A 5 6.06 -24.15 -16.59
CA ALA A 5 4.99 -24.49 -15.66
C ALA A 5 4.75 -23.37 -14.65
N PHE A 6 5.82 -22.81 -14.08
CA PHE A 6 5.72 -21.67 -13.17
C PHE A 6 5.11 -20.44 -13.86
N LYS A 7 5.59 -20.09 -15.06
CA LYS A 7 5.02 -19.00 -15.86
C LYS A 7 3.54 -19.20 -16.17
N CYS A 8 3.15 -20.42 -16.56
CA CYS A 8 1.75 -20.75 -16.83
C CYS A 8 0.87 -20.57 -15.59
N ILE A 9 1.34 -21.01 -14.42
CA ILE A 9 0.62 -20.86 -13.15
C ILE A 9 0.51 -19.39 -12.75
N THR A 10 1.59 -18.62 -12.85
CA THR A 10 1.60 -17.18 -12.56
C THR A 10 0.63 -16.42 -13.47
N GLN A 11 0.65 -16.71 -14.78
CA GLN A 11 -0.28 -16.08 -15.72
C GLN A 11 -1.74 -16.48 -15.45
N SER A 12 -1.98 -17.74 -15.14
CA SER A 12 -3.33 -18.23 -14.79
C SER A 12 -3.84 -17.56 -13.51
N CYS A 13 -2.98 -17.41 -12.50
CA CYS A 13 -3.29 -16.69 -11.26
C CYS A 13 -3.66 -15.22 -11.55
N LYS A 14 -2.86 -14.55 -12.38
CA LYS A 14 -3.11 -13.17 -12.81
C LYS A 14 -4.47 -13.04 -13.51
N ASN A 15 -4.78 -13.95 -14.43
CA ASN A 15 -6.06 -13.94 -15.15
C ASN A 15 -7.25 -14.15 -14.19
N VAL A 16 -7.16 -15.15 -13.31
CA VAL A 16 -8.25 -15.48 -12.37
C VAL A 16 -8.47 -14.39 -11.33
N ALA A 17 -7.41 -13.73 -10.87
CA ALA A 17 -7.50 -12.61 -9.93
C ALA A 17 -7.85 -11.27 -10.59
N GLY A 18 -8.02 -11.24 -11.91
CA GLY A 18 -8.36 -10.05 -12.69
C GLY A 18 -7.24 -9.00 -12.70
N PHE A 19 -6.01 -9.42 -13.01
CA PHE A 19 -4.87 -8.52 -13.13
C PHE A 19 -5.00 -7.62 -14.37
N ASP A 20 -4.86 -6.30 -14.18
CA ASP A 20 -4.75 -5.32 -15.25
C ASP A 20 -3.28 -4.93 -15.44
N GLY A 21 -2.75 -5.19 -16.65
CA GLY A 21 -1.36 -4.89 -16.99
C GLY A 21 -1.05 -3.41 -17.17
N ASN A 22 -2.06 -2.57 -17.40
CA ASN A 22 -1.86 -1.12 -17.56
C ASN A 22 -1.65 -0.44 -16.21
N THR A 23 -2.48 -0.80 -15.23
CA THR A 23 -2.44 -0.23 -13.86
C THR A 23 -1.58 -1.06 -12.91
N ASN A 24 -1.20 -2.28 -13.29
CA ASN A 24 -0.55 -3.26 -12.42
C ASN A 24 -1.35 -3.54 -11.13
N THR A 25 -2.68 -3.57 -11.23
CA THR A 25 -3.59 -3.84 -10.09
C THR A 25 -4.43 -5.10 -10.33
N TYR A 26 -5.06 -5.61 -9.26
CA TYR A 26 -5.94 -6.78 -9.32
C TYR A 26 -7.39 -6.41 -9.01
N ALA A 27 -8.35 -7.00 -9.72
CA ALA A 27 -9.76 -6.90 -9.36
C ALA A 27 -10.05 -7.58 -8.00
N THR A 28 -9.45 -8.75 -7.76
CA THR A 28 -9.58 -9.48 -6.49
C THR A 28 -8.20 -9.87 -5.94
N PRO A 29 -7.46 -8.92 -5.33
CA PRO A 29 -6.10 -9.16 -4.86
C PRO A 29 -6.00 -10.25 -3.77
N SER A 30 -7.02 -10.38 -2.90
CA SER A 30 -7.06 -11.45 -1.90
C SER A 30 -7.08 -12.85 -2.53
N LEU A 31 -7.64 -13.00 -3.73
CA LEU A 31 -7.67 -14.27 -4.45
C LEU A 31 -6.26 -14.64 -4.93
N ALA A 32 -5.52 -13.68 -5.50
CA ALA A 32 -4.13 -13.90 -5.93
C ALA A 32 -3.24 -14.39 -4.78
N LEU A 33 -3.36 -13.78 -3.59
CA LEU A 33 -2.61 -14.18 -2.39
C LEU A 33 -3.02 -15.59 -1.91
N LYS A 34 -4.32 -15.90 -1.92
CA LYS A 34 -4.84 -17.22 -1.52
C LYS A 34 -4.41 -18.33 -2.47
N ILE A 35 -4.33 -18.06 -3.77
CA ILE A 35 -3.86 -19.05 -4.76
C ILE A 35 -2.41 -19.44 -4.46
N GLY A 36 -1.52 -18.47 -4.28
CA GLY A 36 -0.11 -18.74 -3.99
C GLY A 36 0.09 -19.58 -2.74
N THR A 37 -0.55 -19.18 -1.64
CA THR A 37 -0.48 -19.91 -0.36
C THR A 37 -1.06 -21.32 -0.45
N THR A 38 -2.17 -21.51 -1.17
CA THR A 38 -2.78 -22.84 -1.39
C THR A 38 -1.87 -23.73 -2.24
N LEU A 39 -1.29 -23.21 -3.32
CA LEU A 39 -0.41 -23.96 -4.19
C LEU A 39 0.87 -24.40 -3.47
N GLN A 40 1.47 -23.55 -2.64
CA GLN A 40 2.60 -23.95 -1.80
C GLN A 40 2.25 -25.10 -0.85
N LYS A 41 1.03 -25.14 -0.30
CA LYS A 41 0.58 -26.29 0.49
C LYS A 41 0.44 -27.55 -0.36
N CYS A 42 -0.12 -27.46 -1.56
CA CYS A 42 -0.20 -28.58 -2.48
C CYS A 42 1.19 -29.13 -2.86
N LEU A 43 2.18 -28.25 -3.07
CA LEU A 43 3.56 -28.68 -3.34
C LEU A 43 4.16 -29.45 -2.16
N LYS A 44 3.96 -28.98 -0.92
CA LYS A 44 4.41 -29.71 0.28
C LYS A 44 3.77 -31.10 0.39
N ILE A 45 2.50 -31.24 0.05
CA ILE A 45 1.81 -32.54 0.01
C ILE A 45 2.43 -33.45 -1.05
N LEU A 46 2.74 -32.92 -2.24
CA LEU A 46 3.39 -33.69 -3.30
C LEU A 46 4.80 -34.15 -2.91
N ILE A 47 5.56 -33.31 -2.20
CA ILE A 47 6.87 -33.68 -1.64
C ILE A 47 6.71 -34.83 -0.65
N SER A 48 5.77 -34.72 0.31
CA SER A 48 5.48 -35.80 1.29
C SER A 48 5.13 -37.11 0.59
N LYS A 49 4.25 -37.05 -0.42
CA LYS A 49 3.84 -38.22 -1.19
C LYS A 49 5.00 -38.82 -1.99
N GLY A 50 5.89 -38.01 -2.55
CA GLY A 50 7.10 -38.47 -3.22
C GLY A 50 8.02 -39.25 -2.28
N ILE A 51 8.18 -38.76 -1.05
CA ILE A 51 8.96 -39.45 0.00
C ILE A 51 8.30 -40.77 0.40
N GLU A 52 7.00 -40.76 0.69
CA GLU A 52 6.24 -41.96 1.10
C GLU A 52 6.27 -43.06 0.04
N THR A 53 6.22 -42.69 -1.24
CA THR A 53 6.21 -43.64 -2.37
C THR A 53 7.60 -43.93 -2.92
N ASN A 54 8.66 -43.37 -2.31
CA ASN A 54 10.05 -43.43 -2.79
C ASN A 54 10.22 -42.99 -4.25
N ASN A 55 9.34 -42.08 -4.72
CA ASN A 55 9.35 -41.53 -6.06
C ASN A 55 10.18 -40.24 -6.08
N ARG A 56 11.48 -40.39 -6.38
CA ARG A 56 12.44 -39.29 -6.43
C ARG A 56 12.12 -38.25 -7.50
N ASP A 57 11.59 -38.65 -8.66
CA ASP A 57 11.23 -37.70 -9.73
C ASP A 57 10.13 -36.74 -9.26
N LEU A 58 9.07 -37.28 -8.65
CA LEU A 58 7.98 -36.48 -8.11
C LEU A 58 8.47 -35.52 -7.02
N GLN A 59 9.32 -36.03 -6.12
CA GLN A 59 9.90 -35.24 -5.03
C GLN A 59 10.73 -34.07 -5.57
N THR A 60 11.72 -34.34 -6.43
CA THR A 60 12.62 -33.32 -6.97
C THR A 60 11.84 -32.25 -7.74
N ARG A 61 10.86 -32.65 -8.54
CA ARG A 61 10.03 -31.70 -9.30
C ARG A 61 9.20 -30.79 -8.40
N ALA A 62 8.62 -31.34 -7.33
CA ALA A 62 7.84 -30.56 -6.38
C ALA A 62 8.73 -29.60 -5.56
N GLU A 63 9.94 -30.03 -5.19
CA GLU A 63 10.92 -29.19 -4.50
C GLU A 63 11.44 -28.04 -5.37
N GLU A 64 11.79 -28.32 -6.64
CA GLU A 64 12.22 -27.29 -7.59
C GLU A 64 11.13 -26.24 -7.83
N LEU A 65 9.89 -26.68 -8.03
CA LEU A 65 8.75 -25.77 -8.19
C LEU A 65 8.48 -24.98 -6.90
N SER A 66 8.60 -25.60 -5.72
CA SER A 66 8.45 -24.91 -4.44
C SER A 66 9.48 -23.79 -4.26
N LYS A 67 10.75 -24.04 -4.64
CA LYS A 67 11.80 -23.01 -4.62
C LYS A 67 11.48 -21.85 -5.56
N LEU A 68 10.98 -22.12 -6.77
CA LEU A 68 10.55 -21.05 -7.68
C LEU A 68 9.43 -20.19 -7.09
N PHE A 69 8.48 -20.80 -6.38
CA PHE A 69 7.45 -20.07 -5.65
C PHE A 69 8.03 -19.20 -4.53
N GLU A 70 9.01 -19.70 -3.77
CA GLU A 70 9.64 -18.91 -2.70
C GLU A 70 10.42 -17.70 -3.22
N ILE A 71 11.12 -17.85 -4.36
CA ILE A 71 11.96 -16.79 -4.92
C ILE A 71 11.12 -15.75 -5.67
N ASN A 72 10.24 -16.18 -6.57
CA ASN A 72 9.66 -15.28 -7.58
C ASN A 72 8.21 -14.87 -7.28
N TRP A 73 7.46 -15.65 -6.49
CA TRP A 73 6.01 -15.40 -6.32
C TRP A 73 5.71 -14.06 -5.66
N THR A 74 6.58 -13.62 -4.75
CA THR A 74 6.43 -12.35 -4.05
C THR A 74 6.47 -11.17 -5.03
N ASP A 75 7.44 -11.17 -5.93
CA ASP A 75 7.64 -10.08 -6.88
C ASP A 75 6.63 -10.15 -8.03
N ASP A 76 6.32 -11.35 -8.52
CA ASP A 76 5.44 -11.53 -9.67
C ASP A 76 3.95 -11.30 -9.35
N VAL A 77 3.53 -11.58 -8.11
CA VAL A 77 2.11 -11.64 -7.72
C VAL A 77 1.83 -10.89 -6.43
N SER A 78 2.48 -11.28 -5.32
CA SER A 78 2.07 -10.81 -3.99
C SER A 78 2.28 -9.33 -3.77
N SER A 79 3.37 -8.75 -4.28
CA SER A 79 3.69 -7.33 -4.15
C SER A 79 2.61 -6.45 -4.77
N ASN A 80 2.24 -6.73 -6.02
CA ASN A 80 1.15 -6.04 -6.72
C ASN A 80 -0.20 -6.24 -6.03
N ALA A 81 -0.51 -7.47 -5.57
CA ALA A 81 -1.77 -7.75 -4.89
C ALA A 81 -1.90 -7.04 -3.54
N LEU A 82 -0.82 -6.99 -2.75
CA LEU A 82 -0.76 -6.26 -1.48
C LEU A 82 -0.89 -4.75 -1.70
N ARG A 83 -0.23 -4.21 -2.74
CA ARG A 83 -0.37 -2.81 -3.13
C ARG A 83 -1.82 -2.47 -3.46
N THR A 84 -2.48 -3.27 -4.29
CA THR A 84 -3.89 -3.06 -4.64
C THR A 84 -4.80 -3.13 -3.40
N LEU A 85 -4.57 -4.05 -2.46
CA LEU A 85 -5.32 -4.10 -1.20
C LEU A 85 -5.14 -2.82 -0.37
N HIS A 86 -3.91 -2.31 -0.31
CA HIS A 86 -3.60 -1.09 0.42
C HIS A 86 -4.31 0.12 -0.20
N GLU A 87 -4.21 0.29 -1.52
CA GLU A 87 -4.89 1.35 -2.27
C GLU A 87 -6.42 1.28 -2.14
N ALA A 88 -6.99 0.07 -2.24
CA ALA A 88 -8.44 -0.13 -2.08
C ALA A 88 -8.90 0.22 -0.65
N LYS A 89 -8.12 -0.14 0.37
CA LYS A 89 -8.39 0.23 1.78
C LYS A 89 -8.31 1.73 2.01
N GLN A 90 -7.33 2.41 1.39
CA GLN A 90 -7.21 3.85 1.48
C GLN A 90 -8.40 4.55 0.82
N ASN A 91 -8.84 4.08 -0.34
CA ASN A 91 -10.00 4.63 -1.04
C ASN A 91 -11.32 4.39 -0.30
N SER A 92 -11.49 3.26 0.41
CA SER A 92 -12.70 3.00 1.20
C SER A 92 -12.76 3.80 2.51
N GLN A 93 -11.61 4.27 3.03
CA GLN A 93 -11.54 5.20 4.15
C GLN A 93 -12.07 6.61 3.82
N LYS A 94 -12.36 6.91 2.54
CA LYS A 94 -13.11 8.10 2.10
C LYS A 94 -14.58 8.08 2.55
N GLY A 95 -15.05 6.97 3.14
CA GLY A 95 -16.37 6.86 3.77
C GLY A 95 -16.54 7.85 4.91
N LEU A 96 -17.08 9.02 4.57
CA LEU A 96 -17.71 10.06 5.39
C LEU A 96 -17.71 9.79 6.91
N LEU A 97 -16.56 9.95 7.57
CA LEU A 97 -16.58 10.26 8.99
C LEU A 97 -17.39 11.57 9.11
N PRO A 98 -18.48 11.63 9.89
CA PRO A 98 -19.17 12.89 10.10
C PRO A 98 -18.14 13.93 10.58
N LEU A 99 -18.30 15.19 10.18
CA LEU A 99 -17.45 16.27 10.66
C LEU A 99 -17.58 16.35 12.18
N SER A 100 -16.68 15.68 12.90
CA SER A 100 -16.66 15.69 14.36
C SER A 100 -16.36 17.10 14.83
N ASN A 101 -17.00 17.50 15.93
CA ASN A 101 -16.78 18.81 16.56
C ASN A 101 -15.28 19.10 16.77
N ASP A 102 -14.50 18.06 17.07
CA ASP A 102 -13.04 18.16 17.26
C ASP A 102 -12.28 18.65 16.02
N VAL A 103 -12.70 18.24 14.81
CA VAL A 103 -12.09 18.70 13.55
C VAL A 103 -12.35 20.19 13.35
N LYS A 104 -13.54 20.66 13.73
CA LYS A 104 -13.91 22.07 13.67
C LYS A 104 -13.07 22.90 14.64
N VAL A 105 -12.98 22.48 15.89
CA VAL A 105 -12.17 23.14 16.93
C VAL A 105 -10.70 23.21 16.50
N MET A 106 -10.15 22.12 15.99
CA MET A 106 -8.75 22.09 15.52
C MET A 106 -8.53 22.99 14.30
N SER A 107 -9.46 23.03 13.34
CA SER A 107 -9.37 23.92 12.18
C SER A 107 -9.45 25.39 12.58
N GLU A 108 -10.29 25.75 13.56
CA GLU A 108 -10.41 27.09 14.08
C GLU A 108 -9.12 27.54 14.79
N TYR A 109 -8.54 26.66 15.62
CA TYR A 109 -7.26 26.89 16.27
C TYR A 109 -6.13 27.13 15.27
N LEU A 110 -5.99 26.26 14.25
CA LEU A 110 -4.94 26.41 13.23
C LEU A 110 -5.11 27.70 12.42
N ARG A 111 -6.35 28.13 12.16
CA ARG A 111 -6.60 29.41 11.47
C ARG A 111 -6.16 30.60 12.32
N HIS A 112 -6.46 30.57 13.62
CA HIS A 112 -6.06 31.64 14.54
C HIS A 112 -4.54 31.76 14.70
N GLU A 113 -3.84 30.62 14.83
CA GLU A 113 -2.37 30.60 14.91
C GLU A 113 -1.72 31.09 13.59
N ALA A 114 -2.31 30.74 12.43
CA ALA A 114 -1.83 31.22 11.14
C ALA A 114 -1.92 32.75 11.05
N GLU A 115 -3.08 33.33 11.39
CA GLU A 115 -3.27 34.78 11.40
C GLU A 115 -2.28 35.48 12.34
N THR A 116 -2.00 34.90 13.50
CA THR A 116 -1.05 35.46 14.49
C THR A 116 0.39 35.48 13.95
N HIS A 117 0.84 34.38 13.35
CA HIS A 117 2.18 34.29 12.78
C HIS A 117 2.33 35.08 11.48
N GLU A 118 1.29 35.21 10.67
CA GLU A 118 1.28 36.06 9.48
C GLU A 118 1.42 37.54 9.86
N ASN A 119 0.70 38.00 10.89
CA ASN A 119 0.86 39.34 11.44
C ASN A 119 2.28 39.58 11.98
N THR A 120 2.91 38.56 12.58
CA THR A 120 4.30 38.64 13.06
C THR A 120 5.30 38.81 11.89
N LEU A 121 5.02 38.20 10.74
CA LEU A 121 5.83 38.36 9.53
C LEU A 121 5.67 39.74 8.89
N GLN A 122 4.44 40.26 8.85
CA GLN A 122 4.12 41.58 8.28
C GLN A 122 4.55 42.74 9.19
N GLY A 123 4.71 42.48 10.49
CA GLY A 123 5.12 43.47 11.49
C GLY A 123 6.63 43.75 11.54
N SER A 124 6.98 44.66 12.44
CA SER A 124 8.36 45.09 12.74
C SER A 124 9.11 44.10 13.66
N ALA A 125 8.88 42.79 13.50
CA ALA A 125 9.54 41.76 14.29
C ALA A 125 11.01 41.58 13.87
N SER A 126 11.84 41.07 14.78
CA SER A 126 13.24 40.74 14.49
C SER A 126 13.37 39.60 13.48
N ASP A 127 14.50 39.50 12.77
CA ASP A 127 14.75 38.43 11.79
C ASP A 127 14.67 37.02 12.41
N CYS A 128 15.03 36.91 13.69
CA CYS A 128 14.87 35.72 14.53
C CYS A 128 13.39 35.30 14.61
N GLU A 129 12.52 36.23 15.02
CA GLU A 129 11.09 35.99 15.21
C GLU A 129 10.39 35.70 13.88
N LYS A 130 10.79 36.39 12.80
CA LYS A 130 10.29 36.13 11.45
C LYS A 130 10.62 34.72 10.97
N ARG A 131 11.85 34.23 11.24
CA ARG A 131 12.24 32.85 10.90
C ARG A 131 11.41 31.82 11.68
N GLN A 132 11.15 32.06 12.96
CA GLN A 132 10.32 31.18 13.78
C GLN A 132 8.86 31.19 13.32
N ALA A 133 8.30 32.36 13.02
CA ALA A 133 6.95 32.50 12.48
C ALA A 133 6.80 31.78 11.13
N TRP A 134 7.80 31.88 10.24
CA TRP A 134 7.81 31.14 8.98
C TRP A 134 7.81 29.62 9.18
N HIS A 135 8.65 29.12 10.10
CA HIS A 135 8.67 27.69 10.43
C HIS A 135 7.31 27.24 10.98
N LYS A 136 6.68 28.01 11.88
CA LYS A 136 5.36 27.69 12.42
C LYS A 136 4.27 27.72 11.36
N LEU A 137 4.27 28.67 10.44
CA LEU A 137 3.34 28.66 9.31
C LEU A 137 3.50 27.43 8.42
N SER A 138 4.74 26.96 8.20
CA SER A 138 4.96 25.73 7.45
C SER A 138 4.39 24.50 8.15
N GLU A 139 4.51 24.41 9.48
CA GLU A 139 3.90 23.35 10.29
C GLU A 139 2.37 23.43 10.26
N ILE A 140 1.80 24.64 10.36
CA ILE A 140 0.36 24.86 10.29
C ILE A 140 -0.19 24.45 8.93
N CYS A 141 0.47 24.82 7.83
CA CYS A 141 0.10 24.43 6.48
C CYS A 141 0.09 22.90 6.32
N LEU A 142 1.11 22.22 6.85
CA LEU A 142 1.16 20.76 6.88
C LEU A 142 -0.02 20.17 7.67
N CYS A 143 -0.31 20.69 8.86
CA CYS A 143 -1.44 20.27 9.69
C CYS A 143 -2.79 20.48 8.99
N GLN A 144 -3.00 21.63 8.34
CA GLN A 144 -4.21 21.93 7.57
C GLN A 144 -4.36 20.97 6.38
N THR A 145 -3.28 20.68 5.66
CA THR A 145 -3.28 19.73 4.54
C THR A 145 -3.64 18.32 5.01
N ILE A 146 -3.11 17.89 6.16
CA ILE A 146 -3.42 16.60 6.78
C ILE A 146 -4.90 16.53 7.21
N LEU A 147 -5.40 17.56 7.87
CA LEU A 147 -6.79 17.64 8.32
C LEU A 147 -7.79 17.67 7.16
N PHE A 148 -7.50 18.47 6.12
CA PHE A 148 -8.32 18.60 4.94
C PHE A 148 -8.46 17.25 4.23
N ASN A 149 -7.34 16.57 4.01
CA ASN A 149 -7.30 15.27 3.36
C ASN A 149 -7.80 14.13 4.26
N ARG A 150 -7.88 14.35 5.58
CA ARG A 150 -8.20 13.33 6.60
C ARG A 150 -7.33 12.08 6.48
N ARG A 151 -6.08 12.25 6.07
CA ARG A 151 -5.11 11.18 5.80
C ARG A 151 -3.92 11.30 6.74
N ARG A 152 -3.19 10.21 7.00
CA ARG A 152 -1.92 10.26 7.75
C ARG A 152 -0.86 11.01 6.95
N SER A 153 0.13 11.60 7.62
CA SER A 153 1.20 12.38 6.97
C SER A 153 1.90 11.63 5.81
N GLY A 154 2.18 10.34 5.99
CA GLY A 154 2.78 9.51 4.93
C GLY A 154 1.87 9.22 3.73
N GLU A 155 0.57 9.42 3.87
CA GLU A 155 -0.42 9.26 2.80
C GLU A 155 -0.64 10.57 2.05
N VAL A 156 -0.61 11.71 2.76
CA VAL A 156 -0.60 13.05 2.15
C VAL A 156 0.63 13.21 1.26
N SER A 157 1.79 12.73 1.69
CA SER A 157 3.03 12.78 0.90
C SER A 157 3.00 11.95 -0.39
N LYS A 158 2.05 11.03 -0.54
CA LYS A 158 1.92 10.14 -1.70
C LYS A 158 0.70 10.46 -2.57
N MET A 159 -0.01 11.53 -2.24
CA MET A 159 -1.20 11.95 -2.95
C MET A 159 -0.83 12.51 -4.32
N THR A 160 -1.52 12.06 -5.36
CA THR A 160 -1.43 12.65 -6.70
C THR A 160 -2.34 13.87 -6.81
N VAL A 161 -2.09 14.77 -7.77
CA VAL A 161 -2.93 15.96 -8.00
C VAL A 161 -4.39 15.59 -8.32
N GLU A 162 -4.61 14.42 -8.90
CA GLU A 162 -5.94 13.88 -9.22
C GLU A 162 -6.72 13.42 -7.98
N GLU A 163 -6.03 13.17 -6.86
CA GLU A 163 -6.61 12.75 -5.59
C GLU A 163 -6.92 13.91 -4.63
N TYR A 164 -6.53 15.13 -5.00
CA TYR A 164 -6.86 16.39 -4.31
C TYR A 164 -8.27 16.87 -4.71
#